data_AF-A0A819ZEA7-F1
#
_entry.id   AF-A0A819ZEA7-F1
#
_cell.length_a   1.000
_cell.length_b   1.000
_cell.length_c   1.000
_cell.angle_alpha   90.00
_cell.angle_beta   90.00
_cell.angle_gamma   90.00
#
_symmetry.space_group_name_H-M   'P 1'
#
loop_
_entity.id
_entity.type
_entity.pdbx_description
1 polymer ?
#
loop_
_entity_poly.entity_id
_entity_poly.type
_entity_poly.pdbx_seq_one_letter_code
_entity_poly.pdbx_strand_id
1 'polypeptide(L)'
;MPSSSIECLSSFDQALVTNVFNAYENTCMTGRNTRFQSYPVIEHKSIHGFINEISNVFQTFVHYLKLIPGFDNLIINDKTRLMRNHFGTILNINEPYMYSVTPSNLILTYTNVFGHNITKRLMKRNQIIEQFIYDPTIIRIVLIILVLSSSNHRNINHIDMNLICDDSLSIFEAQNIYVELLWKYILSCAMNKM
;
A
#
# COMPACT_ATOMS: atom_id res chain seq x y z
N MET A 1 34.47 20.95 -11.02
CA MET A 1 33.16 20.92 -10.35
C MET A 1 32.21 20.19 -11.29
N PRO A 2 31.60 19.06 -10.91
CA PRO A 2 30.62 18.42 -11.77
C PRO A 2 29.40 19.35 -11.84
N SER A 3 28.91 19.57 -13.05
CA SER A 3 27.68 20.29 -13.34
C SER A 3 26.53 19.66 -12.56
N SER A 4 25.96 20.39 -11.61
CA SER A 4 24.71 20.04 -10.94
C SER A 4 23.56 20.19 -11.93
N SER A 5 23.45 19.27 -12.88
CA SER A 5 22.21 19.09 -13.62
C SER A 5 21.18 18.56 -12.63
N ILE A 6 20.14 19.34 -12.36
CA ILE A 6 18.96 18.88 -11.64
C ILE A 6 18.46 17.64 -12.41
N GLU A 7 18.58 16.45 -11.81
CA GLU A 7 18.02 15.23 -12.39
C GLU A 7 16.51 15.29 -12.24
N CYS A 8 15.86 15.93 -13.21
CA CYS A 8 14.42 15.84 -13.38
C CYS A 8 14.05 14.41 -13.79
N LEU A 9 12.92 13.92 -13.27
CA LEU A 9 12.34 12.66 -13.72
C LEU A 9 12.17 12.66 -15.25
N SER A 10 12.47 11.53 -15.89
CA SER A 10 12.22 11.36 -17.33
C SER A 10 10.72 11.50 -17.63
N SER A 11 10.34 11.77 -18.88
CA SER A 11 8.92 11.84 -19.28
C SER A 11 8.16 10.54 -18.99
N PHE A 12 8.84 9.40 -19.11
CA PHE A 12 8.29 8.10 -18.75
C PHE A 12 8.06 7.96 -17.24
N ASP A 13 9.05 8.32 -16.42
CA ASP A 13 8.95 8.26 -14.95
C ASP A 13 7.85 9.23 -14.44
N GLN A 14 7.74 10.42 -15.04
CA GLN A 14 6.66 11.37 -14.75
C GLN A 14 5.29 10.78 -15.08
N ALA A 15 5.13 10.16 -16.25
CA ALA A 15 3.89 9.50 -16.62
C ALA A 15 3.51 8.37 -15.65
N LEU A 16 4.48 7.57 -15.19
CA LEU A 16 4.26 6.54 -14.18
C LEU A 16 3.79 7.13 -12.85
N VAL A 17 4.45 8.18 -12.35
CA VAL A 17 4.04 8.88 -11.12
C VAL A 17 2.63 9.43 -11.25
N THR A 18 2.31 10.09 -12.37
CA THR A 18 0.97 10.62 -12.65
C THR A 18 -0.07 9.50 -12.70
N ASN A 19 0.24 8.36 -13.31
CA ASN A 19 -0.65 7.21 -13.36
C ASN A 19 -0.91 6.63 -11.97
N VAL A 20 0.14 6.41 -11.17
CA VAL A 20 0.02 5.97 -9.76
C VAL A 20 -0.85 6.95 -8.97
N PHE A 21 -0.63 8.25 -9.16
CA PHE A 21 -1.38 9.28 -8.48
C PHE A 21 -2.87 9.25 -8.86
N ASN A 22 -3.17 9.32 -10.15
CA ASN A 22 -4.53 9.36 -10.67
C ASN A 22 -5.29 8.07 -10.39
N ALA A 23 -4.64 6.92 -10.53
CA ALA A 23 -5.23 5.63 -10.20
C ALA A 23 -5.71 5.61 -8.74
N TYR A 24 -4.88 6.09 -7.81
CA TYR A 24 -5.23 6.12 -6.40
C TYR A 24 -6.37 7.11 -6.10
N GLU A 25 -6.33 8.32 -6.67
CA GLU A 25 -7.39 9.33 -6.49
C GLU A 25 -8.75 8.82 -6.98
N ASN A 26 -8.77 8.25 -8.18
CA ASN A 26 -9.99 7.77 -8.84
C ASN A 26 -10.58 6.51 -8.20
N THR A 27 -9.83 5.81 -7.35
CA THR A 27 -10.27 4.58 -6.69
C THR A 27 -10.35 4.75 -5.18
N CYS A 28 -9.22 4.76 -4.49
CA CYS A 28 -9.15 4.81 -3.03
C CYS A 28 -9.73 6.11 -2.46
N MET A 29 -9.31 7.29 -2.94
CA MET A 29 -9.84 8.56 -2.40
C MET A 29 -11.30 8.77 -2.74
N THR A 30 -11.70 8.43 -3.97
CA THR A 30 -13.11 8.43 -4.36
C THR A 30 -13.94 7.49 -3.48
N GLY A 31 -13.44 6.28 -3.20
CA GLY A 31 -14.07 5.32 -2.30
C GLY A 31 -14.20 5.84 -0.86
N ARG A 32 -13.16 6.47 -0.32
CA ARG A 32 -13.21 7.17 0.98
C ARG A 32 -14.34 8.19 1.00
N ASN A 33 -14.36 9.11 0.03
CA ASN A 33 -15.27 10.25 0.04
C ASN A 33 -16.74 9.84 -0.17
N THR A 34 -16.98 8.74 -0.88
CA THR A 34 -18.33 8.30 -1.25
C THR A 34 -18.90 7.18 -0.37
N ARG A 35 -18.06 6.27 0.14
CA ARG A 35 -18.50 5.03 0.81
C ARG A 35 -17.96 4.83 2.21
N PHE A 36 -16.78 5.40 2.52
CA PHE A 36 -16.08 5.17 3.79
C PHE A 36 -15.60 6.51 4.38
N GLN A 37 -16.53 7.38 4.77
CA GLN A 37 -16.17 8.70 5.29
C GLN A 37 -15.47 8.62 6.65
N SER A 38 -15.72 7.54 7.40
CA SER A 38 -15.06 7.18 8.64
C SER A 38 -14.65 5.71 8.61
N TYR A 39 -13.60 5.37 9.36
CA TYR A 39 -13.11 3.98 9.41
C TYR A 39 -12.48 3.62 10.77
N PRO A 40 -12.95 2.58 11.45
CA PRO A 40 -14.20 1.89 11.16
C PRO A 40 -15.39 2.81 11.48
N VAL A 41 -16.49 2.64 10.76
CA VAL A 41 -17.73 3.41 10.94
C VAL A 41 -18.26 3.22 12.35
N ILE A 42 -18.13 2.01 12.90
CA ILE A 42 -18.52 1.65 14.26
C ILE A 42 -17.37 0.95 15.00
N GLU A 43 -17.46 0.92 16.33
CA GLU A 43 -16.62 0.04 17.14
C GLU A 43 -17.00 -1.43 16.92
N HIS A 44 -16.02 -2.27 16.61
CA HIS A 44 -16.22 -3.71 16.51
C HIS A 44 -15.74 -4.44 17.76
N LYS A 45 -16.52 -5.45 18.18
CA LYS A 45 -16.20 -6.34 19.31
C LYS A 45 -15.72 -7.72 18.87
N SER A 46 -15.76 -8.01 17.57
CA SER A 46 -15.36 -9.30 17.01
C SER A 46 -14.55 -9.13 15.74
N ILE A 47 -13.63 -10.07 15.51
CA ILE A 47 -12.80 -10.09 14.30
C ILE A 47 -13.64 -10.21 13.02
N HIS A 48 -14.75 -10.95 13.07
CA HIS A 48 -15.63 -11.14 11.92
C HIS A 48 -16.32 -9.83 11.52
N GLY A 49 -16.88 -9.09 12.48
CA GLY A 49 -17.51 -7.79 12.22
C GLY A 49 -16.51 -6.81 11.60
N PHE A 50 -15.30 -6.76 12.16
CA PHE A 50 -14.26 -5.90 11.65
C PHE A 50 -13.82 -6.30 10.23
N ILE A 51 -13.52 -7.57 9.97
CA ILE A 51 -13.13 -8.06 8.63
C ILE A 51 -14.21 -7.78 7.59
N ASN A 52 -15.49 -7.90 7.95
CA ASN A 52 -16.58 -7.64 7.03
C ASN A 52 -16.59 -6.18 6.56
N GLU A 53 -16.37 -5.22 7.47
CA GLU A 53 -16.27 -3.80 7.09
C GLU A 53 -15.03 -3.54 6.22
N ILE A 54 -13.89 -4.12 6.58
CA ILE A 54 -12.62 -4.02 5.84
C ILE A 54 -12.74 -4.56 4.42
N SER A 55 -13.54 -5.60 4.21
CA SER A 55 -13.67 -6.26 2.90
C SER A 55 -14.05 -5.27 1.78
N ASN A 56 -14.85 -4.25 2.12
CA ASN A 56 -15.26 -3.20 1.18
C ASN A 56 -14.10 -2.25 0.81
N VAL A 57 -13.24 -1.92 1.79
CA VAL A 57 -12.01 -1.14 1.56
C VAL A 57 -11.05 -1.93 0.67
N PHE A 58 -10.94 -3.24 0.92
CA PHE A 58 -10.08 -4.12 0.15
C PHE A 58 -10.50 -4.23 -1.32
N GLN A 59 -11.80 -4.24 -1.62
CA GLN A 59 -12.27 -4.20 -3.00
C GLN A 59 -11.78 -2.95 -3.72
N THR A 60 -11.85 -1.78 -3.08
CA THR A 60 -11.35 -0.53 -3.66
C THR A 60 -9.86 -0.62 -4.01
N PHE A 61 -9.09 -1.29 -3.14
CA PHE A 61 -7.68 -1.56 -3.37
C PHE A 61 -7.38 -2.47 -4.54
N VAL A 62 -8.16 -3.54 -4.72
CA VAL A 62 -8.03 -4.41 -5.88
C VAL A 62 -8.28 -3.61 -7.17
N HIS A 63 -9.24 -2.67 -7.16
CA HIS A 63 -9.49 -1.79 -8.31
C HIS A 63 -8.32 -0.85 -8.56
N TYR A 64 -7.75 -0.26 -7.51
CA TYR A 64 -6.53 0.56 -7.61
C TYR A 64 -5.40 -0.22 -8.30
N LEU A 65 -5.08 -1.43 -7.82
CA LEU A 65 -3.95 -2.21 -8.32
C LEU A 65 -4.15 -2.70 -9.76
N LYS A 66 -5.39 -2.93 -10.21
CA LYS A 66 -5.69 -3.21 -11.62
C LYS A 66 -5.33 -2.06 -12.57
N LEU A 67 -5.22 -0.83 -12.06
CA LEU A 67 -4.80 0.33 -12.85
C LEU A 67 -3.29 0.54 -12.84
N ILE A 68 -2.53 -0.28 -12.10
CA ILE A 68 -1.08 -0.17 -11.97
C ILE A 68 -0.42 -1.02 -13.06
N PRO A 69 0.36 -0.39 -13.97
CA PRO A 69 1.16 -1.11 -14.95
C PRO A 69 2.04 -2.20 -14.31
N GLY A 70 2.26 -3.31 -15.02
CA GLY A 70 2.99 -4.46 -14.47
C GLY A 70 2.10 -5.35 -13.60
N PHE A 71 1.33 -4.83 -12.63
CA PHE A 71 0.41 -5.66 -11.84
C PHE A 71 -0.69 -6.25 -12.72
N ASP A 72 -1.29 -5.48 -13.64
CA ASP A 72 -2.34 -6.00 -14.53
C ASP A 72 -1.83 -7.04 -15.55
N ASN A 73 -0.54 -7.08 -15.82
CA ASN A 73 0.03 -8.06 -16.73
C ASN A 73 0.31 -9.42 -16.06
N LEU A 74 0.29 -9.48 -14.73
CA LEU A 74 0.49 -10.73 -14.00
C LEU A 74 -0.68 -11.70 -14.22
N ILE A 75 -0.37 -12.99 -14.19
CA ILE A 75 -1.39 -14.02 -14.21
C ILE A 75 -2.28 -13.96 -12.96
N ILE A 76 -3.51 -14.44 -13.07
CA ILE A 76 -4.52 -14.32 -12.00
C ILE A 76 -4.13 -15.02 -10.70
N ASN A 77 -3.42 -16.14 -10.78
CA ASN A 77 -2.94 -16.89 -9.61
C ASN A 77 -1.94 -16.06 -8.81
N ASP A 78 -1.00 -15.43 -9.49
CA ASP A 78 0.03 -14.58 -8.88
C ASP A 78 -0.59 -13.30 -8.31
N LYS A 79 -1.49 -12.63 -9.05
CA LYS A 79 -2.28 -11.50 -8.53
C LYS A 79 -2.97 -11.89 -7.23
N THR A 80 -3.68 -13.02 -7.22
CA THR A 80 -4.43 -13.50 -6.05
C THR A 80 -3.51 -13.81 -4.87
N ARG A 81 -2.37 -14.47 -5.12
CA ARG A 81 -1.40 -14.80 -4.08
C ARG A 81 -0.77 -13.55 -3.46
N LEU A 82 -0.31 -12.61 -4.29
CA LEU A 82 0.29 -11.35 -3.84
C LEU A 82 -0.70 -10.56 -2.98
N MET A 83 -1.94 -10.43 -3.44
CA MET A 83 -3.02 -9.77 -2.68
C MET A 83 -3.28 -10.44 -1.33
N ARG A 84 -3.32 -11.78 -1.29
CA ARG A 84 -3.55 -12.54 -0.05
C ARG A 84 -2.41 -12.38 0.94
N ASN A 85 -1.17 -12.40 0.48
CA ASN A 85 0.02 -12.31 1.33
C ASN A 85 0.16 -10.93 1.97
N HIS A 86 -0.20 -9.88 1.21
CA HIS A 86 -0.02 -8.49 1.64
C HIS A 86 -1.27 -7.81 2.18
N PHE A 87 -2.43 -8.48 2.16
CA PHE A 87 -3.71 -7.93 2.63
C PHE A 87 -3.59 -7.10 3.91
N GLY A 88 -2.98 -7.67 4.95
CA GLY A 88 -2.84 -7.01 6.25
C GLY A 88 -1.96 -5.77 6.16
N THR A 89 -0.83 -5.85 5.46
CA THR A 89 0.12 -4.75 5.30
C THR A 89 -0.46 -3.60 4.49
N ILE A 90 -1.16 -3.91 3.39
CA ILE A 90 -1.81 -2.91 2.51
C ILE A 90 -2.79 -2.08 3.31
N LEU A 91 -3.74 -2.73 4.01
CA LEU A 91 -4.75 -2.04 4.80
C LEU A 91 -4.13 -1.15 5.88
N ASN A 92 -3.11 -1.69 6.53
CA ASN A 92 -2.38 -1.03 7.60
C ASN A 92 -1.61 0.21 7.15
N ILE A 93 -1.05 0.21 5.94
CA ILE A 93 -0.36 1.39 5.38
C ILE A 93 -1.37 2.40 4.86
N ASN A 94 -2.48 1.92 4.30
CA ASN A 94 -3.46 2.79 3.70
C ASN A 94 -4.32 3.56 4.68
N GLU A 95 -4.59 2.95 5.83
CA GLU A 95 -5.51 3.48 6.80
C GLU A 95 -5.09 4.88 7.28
N PRO A 96 -3.84 5.12 7.73
CA PRO A 96 -3.36 6.48 8.05
C PRO A 96 -3.42 7.45 6.88
N TYR A 97 -3.33 6.92 5.65
CA TYR A 97 -3.34 7.73 4.45
C TYR A 97 -4.76 8.16 4.04
N MET A 98 -5.72 7.25 4.13
CA MET A 98 -7.14 7.57 3.93
C MET A 98 -7.70 8.38 5.09
N TYR A 99 -7.20 8.22 6.31
CA TYR A 99 -7.73 8.90 7.49
C TYR A 99 -6.58 9.55 8.25
N SER A 100 -6.34 10.82 7.96
CA SER A 100 -5.22 11.62 8.49
C SER A 100 -5.21 11.77 10.02
N VAL A 101 -6.29 11.36 10.70
CA VAL A 101 -6.38 11.26 12.15
C VAL A 101 -6.88 9.87 12.47
N THR A 102 -6.13 9.14 13.30
CA THR A 102 -6.52 7.82 13.79
C THR A 102 -7.90 7.89 14.46
N PRO A 103 -8.95 7.22 13.93
CA PRO A 103 -10.29 7.31 14.49
C PRO A 103 -10.43 6.63 15.84
N SER A 104 -11.20 7.20 16.76
CA SER A 104 -11.43 6.63 18.11
C SER A 104 -11.99 5.21 18.05
N ASN A 105 -12.95 4.97 17.14
CA ASN A 105 -13.53 3.65 16.90
C ASN A 105 -12.49 2.61 16.49
N LEU A 106 -11.40 3.02 15.83
CA LEU A 106 -10.34 2.11 15.41
C LEU A 106 -9.50 1.63 16.59
N ILE A 107 -9.14 2.54 17.49
CA ILE A 107 -8.37 2.20 18.70
C ILE A 107 -9.16 1.21 19.57
N LEU A 108 -10.46 1.48 19.75
CA LEU A 108 -11.36 0.60 20.49
C LEU A 108 -11.50 -0.75 19.79
N THR A 109 -11.74 -0.74 18.47
CA THR A 109 -11.83 -1.95 17.65
C THR A 109 -10.57 -2.80 17.73
N TYR A 110 -9.38 -2.22 17.54
CA TYR A 110 -8.13 -2.96 17.66
C TYR A 110 -7.94 -3.56 19.06
N THR A 111 -8.30 -2.80 20.11
CA THR A 111 -8.20 -3.28 21.49
C THR A 111 -9.13 -4.44 21.76
N ASN A 112 -10.37 -4.37 21.27
CA ASN A 112 -11.36 -5.44 21.44
C ASN A 112 -11.02 -6.69 20.63
N VAL A 113 -10.54 -6.52 19.39
CA VAL A 113 -10.34 -7.62 18.44
C VAL A 113 -8.98 -8.31 18.63
N PHE A 114 -7.93 -7.53 18.89
CA PHE A 114 -6.55 -8.04 18.93
C PHE A 114 -5.87 -7.89 20.30
N GLY A 115 -6.49 -7.18 21.25
CA GLY A 115 -5.94 -6.94 22.57
C GLY A 115 -4.92 -5.78 22.61
N HIS A 116 -4.68 -5.28 23.84
CA HIS A 116 -3.94 -4.04 24.09
C HIS A 116 -2.51 -4.04 23.51
N ASN A 117 -1.79 -5.16 23.61
CA ASN A 117 -0.40 -5.26 23.15
C ASN A 117 -0.29 -5.09 21.63
N ILE A 118 -1.20 -5.70 20.87
CA ILE A 118 -1.21 -5.58 19.40
C ILE A 118 -1.65 -4.17 19.01
N THR A 119 -2.70 -3.62 19.64
CA THR A 119 -3.14 -2.24 19.42
C THR A 119 -1.99 -1.26 19.58
N LYS A 120 -1.23 -1.33 20.68
CA LYS A 120 -0.10 -0.42 20.93
C LYS A 120 0.95 -0.46 19.81
N ARG A 121 1.23 -1.65 19.25
CA ARG A 121 2.16 -1.81 18.12
C ARG A 121 1.59 -1.21 16.84
N LEU A 122 0.32 -1.43 16.55
CA LEU A 122 -0.38 -0.86 15.39
C LEU A 122 -0.42 0.68 15.46
N MET A 123 -0.73 1.24 16.64
CA MET A 123 -0.76 2.70 16.86
C MET A 123 0.62 3.34 16.69
N LYS A 124 1.67 2.75 17.28
CA LYS A 124 3.04 3.26 17.10
C LYS A 124 3.45 3.26 15.61
N ARG A 125 3.00 2.26 14.84
CA ARG A 125 3.25 2.22 13.40
C ARG A 125 2.48 3.32 12.65
N ASN A 126 1.19 3.52 12.96
CA ASN A 126 0.40 4.59 12.33
C ASN A 126 1.08 5.96 12.53
N GLN A 127 1.59 6.23 13.73
CA GLN A 127 2.37 7.44 14.02
C GLN A 127 3.65 7.60 13.17
N ILE A 128 4.30 6.50 12.77
CA ILE A 128 5.46 6.55 11.87
C ILE A 128 4.99 6.90 10.45
N ILE A 129 3.93 6.25 9.98
CA ILE A 129 3.39 6.47 8.63
C ILE A 129 2.84 7.90 8.48
N GLU A 130 2.23 8.45 9.53
CA GLU A 130 1.72 9.82 9.58
C GLU A 130 2.79 10.87 9.24
N GLN A 131 4.08 10.59 9.54
CA GLN A 131 5.20 11.49 9.20
C GLN A 131 5.43 11.61 7.69
N PHE A 132 4.98 10.63 6.91
CA PHE A 132 5.14 10.58 5.46
C PHE A 132 3.92 11.09 4.70
N ILE A 133 2.83 11.51 5.40
CA ILE A 133 1.60 12.02 4.76
C ILE A 133 1.87 13.25 3.87
N TYR A 134 2.91 14.03 4.17
CA TYR A 134 3.28 15.22 3.40
C TYR A 134 3.71 14.91 1.96
N ASP A 135 4.15 13.69 1.68
CA ASP A 135 4.43 13.22 0.32
C ASP A 135 3.74 11.87 0.07
N PRO A 136 2.45 11.91 -0.31
CA PRO A 136 1.66 10.70 -0.50
C PRO A 136 2.14 9.86 -1.69
N THR A 137 2.90 10.43 -2.61
CA THR A 137 3.44 9.74 -3.78
C THR A 137 4.40 8.63 -3.34
N ILE A 138 5.27 8.92 -2.37
CA ILE A 138 6.20 7.95 -1.80
C ILE A 138 5.45 6.78 -1.20
N ILE A 139 4.42 7.05 -0.39
CA ILE A 139 3.62 5.99 0.25
C ILE A 139 2.93 5.11 -0.80
N ARG A 140 2.38 5.70 -1.86
CA ARG A 140 1.70 4.96 -2.94
C ARG A 140 2.65 4.05 -3.71
N ILE A 141 3.85 4.54 -4.03
CA ILE A 141 4.88 3.75 -4.72
C ILE A 141 5.37 2.62 -3.80
N VAL A 142 5.64 2.91 -2.51
CA VAL A 142 6.02 1.90 -1.52
C VAL A 142 4.92 0.82 -1.39
N LEU A 143 3.66 1.20 -1.40
CA LEU A 143 2.54 0.26 -1.33
C LEU A 143 2.54 -0.68 -2.55
N ILE A 144 2.78 -0.17 -3.76
CA ILE A 144 2.90 -0.99 -4.97
C ILE A 144 4.08 -1.96 -4.85
N ILE A 145 5.26 -1.47 -4.45
CA ILE A 145 6.47 -2.31 -4.28
C ILE A 145 6.20 -3.43 -3.27
N LEU A 146 5.51 -3.12 -2.16
CA LEU A 146 5.17 -4.11 -1.15
C LEU A 146 4.23 -5.17 -1.69
N VAL A 147 3.18 -4.79 -2.42
CA VAL A 147 2.26 -5.73 -3.07
C VAL A 147 3.00 -6.65 -4.04
N LEU A 148 3.93 -6.11 -4.82
CA LEU A 148 4.75 -6.85 -5.78
C LEU A 148 5.92 -7.61 -5.11
N SER A 149 6.12 -7.48 -3.80
CA SER A 149 7.17 -8.21 -3.09
C SER A 149 6.76 -9.66 -2.85
N SER A 150 7.64 -10.61 -3.10
CA SER A 150 7.38 -12.04 -2.88
C SER A 150 7.55 -12.47 -1.41
N SER A 151 7.21 -11.62 -0.43
CA SER A 151 7.41 -11.97 0.98
C SER A 151 6.27 -12.88 1.49
N ASN A 152 6.64 -14.08 1.93
CA ASN A 152 5.76 -15.01 2.61
C ASN A 152 5.73 -14.70 4.12
N HIS A 153 5.17 -13.54 4.51
CA HIS A 153 5.05 -13.16 5.92
C HIS A 153 4.10 -14.06 6.73
N ARG A 154 3.37 -14.99 6.08
CA ARG A 154 2.41 -15.91 6.70
C ARG A 154 2.92 -17.34 6.89
N ASN A 155 4.13 -17.67 6.46
CA ASN A 155 4.66 -19.04 6.61
C ASN A 155 5.33 -19.25 7.97
N ILE A 156 4.55 -19.76 8.92
CA ILE A 156 5.07 -20.45 10.11
C ILE A 156 5.56 -21.87 9.73
N ASN A 157 5.13 -22.39 8.58
CA ASN A 157 5.56 -23.70 8.07
C ASN A 157 6.42 -23.53 6.80
N HIS A 158 7.67 -23.98 6.88
CA HIS A 158 8.67 -23.93 5.81
C HIS A 158 8.30 -24.69 4.51
N ILE A 159 7.19 -25.44 4.50
CA ILE A 159 6.81 -26.35 3.41
C ILE A 159 6.20 -25.59 2.20
N ASP A 160 5.57 -24.43 2.43
CA ASP A 160 4.94 -23.63 1.37
C ASP A 160 5.90 -22.62 0.70
N MET A 161 7.19 -22.60 1.08
CA MET A 161 8.21 -21.79 0.41
C MET A 161 8.50 -22.26 -1.02
N ASN A 162 8.08 -23.47 -1.37
CA ASN A 162 8.31 -24.10 -2.67
C ASN A 162 7.18 -23.90 -3.70
N LEU A 163 6.13 -23.14 -3.38
CA LEU A 163 5.22 -22.63 -4.40
C LEU A 163 5.86 -21.42 -5.07
N ILE A 164 6.89 -21.72 -5.87
CA ILE A 164 7.54 -20.83 -6.82
C ILE A 164 6.42 -20.07 -7.55
N CYS A 165 6.54 -18.76 -7.68
CA CYS A 165 5.64 -17.99 -8.54
C CYS A 165 5.58 -18.65 -9.91
N ASP A 166 4.36 -18.84 -10.42
CA ASP A 166 4.18 -19.41 -11.76
C ASP A 166 4.96 -18.56 -12.77
N ASP A 167 5.05 -17.23 -12.54
CA ASP A 167 5.94 -16.31 -13.24
C ASP A 167 6.67 -15.32 -12.30
N SER A 168 7.73 -15.80 -11.62
CA SER A 168 8.54 -14.97 -10.72
C SER A 168 9.27 -13.82 -11.44
N LEU A 169 9.64 -14.01 -12.70
CA LEU A 169 10.35 -12.99 -13.48
C LEU A 169 9.46 -11.78 -13.75
N SER A 170 8.22 -12.00 -14.19
CA SER A 170 7.27 -10.90 -14.43
C SER A 170 6.95 -10.13 -13.15
N ILE A 171 6.91 -10.80 -11.99
CA ILE A 171 6.71 -10.12 -10.69
C ILE A 171 7.91 -9.23 -10.36
N PHE A 172 9.14 -9.74 -10.50
CA PHE A 172 10.34 -8.96 -10.22
C PHE A 172 10.52 -7.81 -11.22
N GLU A 173 10.21 -8.03 -12.49
CA GLU A 173 10.21 -6.98 -13.51
C GLU A 173 9.22 -5.87 -13.15
N ALA A 174 7.98 -6.23 -12.84
CA ALA A 174 6.97 -5.27 -12.39
C ALA A 174 7.43 -4.52 -11.13
N GLN A 175 8.00 -5.22 -10.15
CA GLN A 175 8.49 -4.63 -8.91
C GLN A 175 9.62 -3.62 -9.17
N ASN A 176 10.60 -3.99 -9.99
CA ASN A 176 11.80 -3.19 -10.24
C ASN A 176 11.47 -1.84 -10.88
N ILE A 177 10.45 -1.78 -11.76
CA ILE A 177 9.94 -0.52 -12.32
C ILE A 177 9.64 0.48 -11.19
N TYR A 178 8.94 0.04 -10.14
CA TYR A 178 8.53 0.91 -9.04
C TYR A 178 9.65 1.19 -8.03
N VAL A 179 10.57 0.25 -7.83
CA VAL A 179 11.77 0.47 -7.01
C VAL A 179 12.66 1.55 -7.61
N GLU A 180 12.92 1.46 -8.92
CA GLU A 180 13.68 2.49 -9.64
C GLU A 180 12.94 3.83 -9.64
N LEU A 181 11.63 3.81 -9.87
CA LEU A 181 10.80 5.02 -9.82
C LEU A 181 10.89 5.70 -8.46
N LEU A 182 10.81 4.94 -7.37
CA LEU A 182 10.93 5.46 -6.01
C LEU A 182 12.28 6.14 -5.81
N TRP A 183 13.36 5.48 -6.22
CA TRP A 183 14.71 6.01 -6.07
C TRP A 183 14.88 7.34 -6.83
N LYS A 184 14.49 7.37 -8.11
CA LYS A 184 14.55 8.58 -8.94
C LYS A 184 13.65 9.69 -8.39
N TYR A 185 12.46 9.35 -7.88
CA TYR A 185 11.55 10.32 -7.28
C TYR A 185 12.17 10.99 -6.06
N ILE A 186 12.72 10.21 -5.13
CA ILE A 186 13.40 10.72 -3.93
C ILE A 186 14.56 11.64 -4.30
N LEU A 187 15.41 11.24 -5.25
CA LEU A 187 16.52 12.07 -5.74
C LEU A 187 16.03 13.40 -6.30
N SER A 188 14.99 13.38 -7.15
CA SER A 188 14.42 14.60 -7.73
C SER A 188 13.85 15.55 -6.67
N CYS A 189 13.19 15.02 -5.64
CA CYS A 189 12.63 15.82 -4.54
C CYS A 189 13.72 16.40 -3.62
N ALA A 190 14.80 15.66 -3.38
CA ALA A 190 15.93 16.13 -2.58
C ALA A 190 16.67 17.27 -3.28
N MET A 191 16.86 17.17 -4.61
CA MET A 191 17.52 18.20 -5.40
C MET A 191 16.69 19.48 -5.56
N ASN A 192 15.36 19.39 -5.65
CA ASN A 192 14.47 20.56 -5.75
C ASN A 192 14.34 21.36 -4.43
N LYS A 193 14.81 20.82 -3.31
CA LYS A 193 14.79 21.48 -1.98
C LYS A 193 16.12 22.14 -1.62
N MET A 194 17.17 21.97 -2.43
CA MET A 194 18.46 22.68 -2.33
C MET A 194 18.48 23.90 -3.25
#